data_AF-A0A7S0TEZ7-F1
#
_entry.id   AF-A0A7S0TEZ7-F1
#
_cell.length_a   1.000
_cell.length_b   1.000
_cell.length_c   1.000
_cell.angle_alpha   90.00
_cell.angle_beta   90.00
_cell.angle_gamma   90.00
#
_symmetry.space_group_name_H-M   'P 1'
#
loop_
_entity.id
_entity.type
_entity.pdbx_description
1 polymer ?
#
loop_
_entity_poly.entity_id
_entity_poly.type
_entity_poly.pdbx_seq_one_letter_code
_entity_poly.pdbx_strand_id
1 'polypeptide(L)'
;SLSLFVSVCPMGPGLSPASPASFSFVVTNPVVAQNSPAIMIESRGVPISATLLDKEMTLPGNVATINPPGDPCSGDAICAFVPGDLAALKVHAPMFLQRDVEQSTMYPYTANVISVTLRANIPLTPQTLITISNLDGTTTNTGFLAL
;
A
#
# COMPACT_ATOMS: atom_id res chain seq x y z
N SER A 1 5.35 17.56 -10.17
CA SER A 1 4.76 16.44 -10.92
C SER A 1 5.81 15.93 -11.88
N LEU A 2 5.98 14.61 -12.00
CA LEU A 2 6.88 14.02 -13.00
C LEU A 2 6.18 14.04 -14.37
N SER A 3 6.90 14.40 -15.42
CA SER A 3 6.44 14.30 -16.81
C SER A 3 7.45 13.49 -17.61
N LEU A 4 6.95 12.53 -18.40
CA LEU A 4 7.75 11.70 -19.29
C LEU A 4 7.39 12.04 -20.73
N PHE A 5 8.40 12.10 -21.59
CA PHE A 5 8.22 12.36 -23.02
C PHE A 5 8.52 11.08 -23.79
N VAL A 6 7.54 10.63 -24.58
CA VAL A 6 7.67 9.46 -25.45
C VAL A 6 7.62 9.95 -26.89
N SER A 7 8.65 9.65 -27.67
CA SER A 7 8.71 10.00 -29.09
C SER A 7 8.47 8.78 -29.96
N VAL A 8 7.67 8.94 -31.01
CA VAL A 8 7.60 7.97 -32.10
C VAL A 8 8.90 8.02 -32.90
N CYS A 9 9.44 6.86 -33.29
CA CYS A 9 10.69 6.78 -34.05
C CYS A 9 10.57 7.61 -35.35
N PRO A 10 11.45 8.61 -35.59
CA PRO A 10 11.35 9.50 -36.75
C PRO A 10 11.48 8.79 -38.10
N MET A 11 12.16 7.64 -38.12
CA MET A 11 12.37 6.82 -39.33
C MET A 11 11.56 5.51 -39.29
N GLY A 12 10.66 5.37 -38.32
CA GLY A 12 9.80 4.20 -38.17
C GLY A 12 8.47 4.33 -38.93
N PRO A 13 7.68 3.26 -39.01
CA PRO A 13 6.37 3.27 -39.68
C PRO A 13 5.30 4.12 -38.97
N GLY A 14 5.65 4.80 -37.88
CA GLY A 14 4.69 5.51 -37.03
C GLY A 14 3.86 4.57 -36.17
N LEU A 15 2.80 5.11 -35.57
CA LEU A 15 1.75 4.33 -34.90
C LEU A 15 0.58 4.18 -35.87
N SER A 16 0.17 2.94 -36.14
CA SER A 16 -1.00 2.66 -36.98
C SER A 16 -2.29 2.76 -36.13
N PRO A 17 -3.36 3.41 -36.63
CA PRO A 17 -4.65 3.46 -35.93
C PRO A 17 -5.25 2.08 -35.60
N ALA A 18 -4.87 1.05 -36.37
CA ALA A 18 -5.41 -0.30 -36.23
C ALA A 18 -4.55 -1.21 -35.32
N SER A 19 -3.41 -0.73 -34.82
CA SER A 19 -2.47 -1.57 -34.05
C SER A 19 -2.10 -0.88 -32.74
N PRO A 20 -2.56 -1.39 -31.59
CA PRO A 20 -2.22 -0.79 -30.30
C PRO A 20 -0.71 -0.90 -30.03
N ALA A 21 -0.14 0.14 -29.44
CA ALA A 21 1.24 0.15 -28.97
C ALA A 21 1.28 0.16 -27.44
N SER A 22 2.19 -0.63 -26.86
CA SER A 22 2.45 -0.69 -25.43
C SER A 22 3.90 -0.33 -25.13
N PHE A 23 4.11 0.33 -23.98
CA PHE A 23 5.44 0.62 -23.46
C PHE A 23 5.38 0.59 -21.93
N SER A 24 6.54 0.55 -21.27
CA SER A 24 6.64 0.53 -19.81
C SER A 24 7.85 1.31 -19.35
N PHE A 25 7.78 1.83 -18.13
CA PHE A 25 8.85 2.59 -17.49
C PHE A 25 8.81 2.33 -15.99
N VAL A 26 9.94 2.50 -15.32
CA VAL A 26 10.07 2.29 -13.88
C VAL A 26 9.81 3.59 -13.14
N VAL A 27 9.03 3.52 -12.07
CA VAL A 27 8.81 4.61 -11.10
C VAL A 27 8.96 4.08 -9.69
N THR A 28 9.27 4.97 -8.75
CA THR A 28 9.31 4.66 -7.31
C THR A 28 8.12 5.30 -6.63
N ASN A 29 7.35 4.51 -5.89
CA ASN A 29 6.24 5.02 -5.07
C ASN A 29 6.78 5.91 -3.93
N PRO A 30 6.10 7.01 -3.58
CA PRO A 30 6.50 7.81 -2.44
C PRO A 30 6.25 7.07 -1.12
N VAL A 31 6.96 7.49 -0.07
CA VAL A 31 6.76 6.98 1.30
C VAL A 31 5.47 7.49 1.95
N VAL A 32 4.93 8.59 1.43
CA VAL A 32 3.70 9.20 1.93
C VAL A 32 2.50 8.52 1.27
N ALA A 33 1.51 8.19 2.10
CA ALA A 33 0.24 7.68 1.63
C ALA A 33 -0.36 8.60 0.56
N GLN A 34 -0.86 8.00 -0.52
CA GLN A 34 -1.53 8.76 -1.55
C GLN A 34 -2.59 7.93 -2.25
N ASN A 35 -3.67 8.60 -2.64
CA ASN A 35 -4.59 8.06 -3.62
C ASN A 35 -3.92 8.06 -4.99
N SER A 36 -4.35 7.13 -5.86
CA SER A 36 -3.87 7.12 -7.23
C SER A 36 -4.16 8.48 -7.90
N PRO A 37 -3.14 9.25 -8.31
CA PRO A 37 -3.31 10.58 -8.89
C PRO A 37 -3.91 10.50 -10.30
N ALA A 38 -4.54 11.55 -10.78
CA ALA A 38 -4.98 11.62 -12.18
C ALA A 38 -3.74 11.55 -13.11
N ILE A 39 -3.74 10.59 -14.04
CA ILE A 39 -2.67 10.43 -15.04
C ILE A 39 -3.25 10.80 -16.39
N MET A 40 -2.58 11.68 -17.11
CA MET A 40 -3.05 12.21 -18.39
C MET A 40 -2.04 11.90 -19.50
N ILE A 41 -2.54 11.74 -20.71
CA ILE A 41 -1.75 11.63 -21.93
C ILE A 41 -2.18 12.71 -22.93
N GLU A 42 -1.21 13.34 -23.58
CA GLU A 42 -1.41 14.32 -24.66
C GLU A 42 -0.43 14.05 -25.80
N SER A 43 -0.71 14.59 -26.99
CA SER A 43 0.19 14.52 -28.14
C SER A 43 0.42 15.90 -28.75
N ARG A 44 1.67 16.14 -29.18
CA ARG A 44 2.11 17.35 -29.87
C ARG A 44 2.68 16.95 -31.23
N GLY A 45 2.15 17.52 -32.31
CA GLY A 45 2.41 17.12 -33.70
C GLY A 45 1.11 16.73 -34.41
N VAL A 46 0.42 15.73 -33.88
CA VAL A 46 -1.01 15.50 -34.13
C VAL A 46 -1.75 15.92 -32.85
N PRO A 47 -2.51 17.03 -32.84
CA PRO A 47 -3.01 17.62 -31.60
C PRO A 47 -4.12 16.75 -31.01
N ILE A 48 -3.78 16.03 -29.95
CA ILE A 48 -4.72 15.31 -29.10
C ILE A 48 -4.66 15.95 -27.72
N SER A 49 -5.77 16.55 -27.30
CA SER A 49 -5.90 17.19 -26.00
C SER A 49 -5.64 16.20 -24.86
N ALA A 50 -5.11 16.72 -23.75
CA ALA A 50 -4.89 15.94 -22.54
C ALA A 50 -6.16 15.16 -22.16
N THR A 51 -6.02 13.84 -22.08
CA THR A 51 -7.11 12.91 -21.73
C THR A 51 -6.66 12.04 -20.57
N LEU A 52 -7.58 11.73 -19.66
CA LEU A 52 -7.31 10.83 -18.54
C LEU A 52 -7.04 9.42 -19.04
N LEU A 53 -5.99 8.79 -18.52
CA LEU A 53 -5.78 7.37 -18.71
C LEU A 53 -6.73 6.59 -17.81
N ASP A 54 -7.37 5.57 -18.39
CA ASP A 54 -8.19 4.63 -17.64
C ASP A 54 -7.30 3.88 -16.63
N LYS A 55 -7.80 3.79 -15.41
CA LYS A 55 -7.14 3.05 -14.33
C LYS A 55 -7.89 1.75 -14.18
N GLU A 56 -7.20 0.64 -14.38
CA GLU A 56 -7.77 -0.66 -14.07
C GLU A 56 -8.07 -0.71 -12.57
N MET A 57 -9.35 -0.70 -12.22
CA MET A 57 -9.85 -0.79 -10.85
C MET A 57 -10.37 -2.19 -10.52
N THR A 58 -10.46 -3.07 -11.52
CA THR A 58 -11.00 -4.41 -11.36
C THR A 58 -9.87 -5.37 -11.02
N LEU A 59 -9.97 -6.00 -9.85
CA LEU A 59 -9.12 -7.15 -9.53
C LEU A 59 -9.57 -8.33 -10.41
N PRO A 60 -8.68 -8.96 -11.21
CA PRO A 60 -9.04 -10.16 -11.95
C PRO A 60 -9.18 -11.34 -10.98
N GLY A 61 -10.42 -11.68 -10.61
CA GLY A 61 -10.72 -12.91 -9.86
C GLY A 61 -10.13 -12.95 -8.44
N ASN A 62 -10.40 -14.06 -7.75
CA ASN A 62 -10.23 -14.26 -6.30
C ASN A 62 -8.96 -13.61 -5.71
N VAL A 63 -9.20 -12.73 -4.74
CA VAL A 63 -8.33 -11.79 -4.01
C VAL A 63 -7.10 -12.41 -3.31
N ALA A 64 -6.83 -13.71 -3.47
CA ALA A 64 -5.85 -14.46 -2.70
C ALA A 64 -4.53 -14.81 -3.44
N THR A 65 -4.37 -14.49 -4.73
CA THR A 65 -3.24 -15.03 -5.54
C THR A 65 -2.31 -14.00 -6.16
N ILE A 66 -2.61 -12.70 -6.07
CA ILE A 66 -1.65 -11.65 -6.46
C ILE A 66 -0.82 -11.35 -5.22
N ASN A 67 0.16 -12.19 -4.92
CA ASN A 67 1.23 -11.86 -3.98
C ASN A 67 2.30 -11.13 -4.80
N PRO A 68 2.33 -9.78 -4.84
CA PRO A 68 3.41 -9.08 -5.48
C PRO A 68 4.75 -9.52 -4.86
N PRO A 69 5.86 -9.55 -5.63
CA PRO A 69 7.17 -9.92 -5.11
C PRO A 69 7.51 -9.06 -3.88
N GLY A 70 7.75 -9.69 -2.73
CA GLY A 70 8.02 -9.00 -1.46
C GLY A 70 6.81 -8.77 -0.57
N ASP A 71 5.65 -9.36 -0.87
CA ASP A 71 4.47 -9.33 0.01
C ASP A 71 4.74 -10.09 1.34
N PRO A 72 4.83 -9.40 2.49
CA PRO A 72 5.06 -10.04 3.79
C PRO A 72 3.87 -10.88 4.27
N CYS A 73 2.73 -10.83 3.57
CA CYS A 73 1.48 -11.44 3.98
C CYS A 73 0.99 -12.60 3.12
N SER A 74 1.70 -12.95 2.05
CA SER A 74 1.39 -14.01 1.07
C SER A 74 0.17 -14.92 1.40
N GLY A 75 -1.04 -14.52 0.99
CA GLY A 75 -2.28 -15.30 1.12
C GLY A 75 -3.05 -15.15 2.45
N ASP A 76 -2.62 -14.28 3.36
CA ASP A 76 -3.35 -13.94 4.58
C ASP A 76 -4.52 -12.99 4.26
N ALA A 77 -5.73 -13.37 4.68
CA ALA A 77 -6.93 -12.57 4.49
C ALA A 77 -6.83 -11.17 5.12
N ILE A 78 -5.99 -11.02 6.16
CA ILE A 78 -5.74 -9.74 6.82
C ILE A 78 -5.07 -8.72 5.87
N CYS A 79 -4.38 -9.17 4.82
CA CYS A 79 -3.68 -8.33 3.85
C CYS A 79 -4.30 -8.40 2.44
N ALA A 80 -5.55 -8.87 2.35
CA ALA A 80 -6.29 -8.97 1.10
C ALA A 80 -6.41 -7.59 0.41
N PHE A 81 -6.00 -7.53 -0.86
CA PHE A 81 -6.16 -6.33 -1.69
C PHE A 81 -7.64 -6.06 -1.99
N VAL A 82 -8.01 -4.78 -2.06
CA VAL A 82 -9.35 -4.38 -2.48
C VAL A 82 -9.33 -3.79 -3.90
N PRO A 83 -10.47 -3.78 -4.62
CA PRO A 83 -10.55 -3.13 -5.93
C PRO A 83 -9.98 -1.71 -5.89
N GLY A 84 -9.05 -1.42 -6.80
CA GLY A 84 -8.33 -0.14 -6.87
C GLY A 84 -6.97 -0.08 -6.17
N ASP A 85 -6.55 -1.10 -5.43
CA ASP A 85 -5.21 -1.12 -4.81
C ASP A 85 -4.07 -1.20 -5.83
N LEU A 86 -4.33 -1.81 -6.98
CA LEU A 86 -3.39 -1.86 -8.11
C LEU A 86 -3.43 -0.59 -8.99
N ALA A 87 -4.26 0.40 -8.65
CA ALA A 87 -4.29 1.65 -9.40
C ALA A 87 -2.92 2.33 -9.33
N ALA A 88 -2.44 2.82 -10.48
CA ALA A 88 -1.10 3.38 -10.60
C ALA A 88 -0.81 4.43 -9.52
N LEU A 89 0.34 4.25 -8.83
CA LEU A 89 0.81 5.09 -7.72
C LEU A 89 -0.14 5.17 -6.51
N LYS A 90 -1.09 4.25 -6.32
CA LYS A 90 -1.81 4.12 -5.03
C LYS A 90 -0.80 3.64 -3.97
N VAL A 91 -0.77 4.31 -2.82
CA VAL A 91 0.09 3.94 -1.68
C VAL A 91 -0.73 4.01 -0.39
N HIS A 92 -0.78 2.91 0.35
CA HIS A 92 -1.41 2.85 1.67
C HIS A 92 -0.56 3.55 2.73
N ALA A 93 -1.22 4.15 3.71
CA ALA A 93 -0.52 4.68 4.89
C ALA A 93 0.05 3.54 5.75
N PRO A 94 1.11 3.80 6.53
CA PRO A 94 1.50 2.90 7.62
C PRO A 94 0.31 2.68 8.56
N MET A 95 -0.01 1.41 8.83
CA MET A 95 -1.11 1.01 9.71
C MET A 95 -0.86 -0.34 10.35
N PHE A 96 -1.55 -0.58 11.47
CA PHE A 96 -1.64 -1.92 12.06
C PHE A 96 -2.75 -2.72 11.39
N LEU A 97 -2.36 -3.85 10.83
CA LEU A 97 -3.24 -4.85 10.23
C LEU A 97 -3.87 -5.76 11.28
N GLN A 98 -3.11 -6.10 12.33
CA GLN A 98 -3.57 -6.88 13.48
C GLN A 98 -3.31 -6.10 14.78
N ARG A 99 -4.28 -6.13 15.70
CA ARG A 99 -4.27 -5.37 16.97
C ARG A 99 -5.09 -6.06 18.05
N ASP A 100 -4.73 -7.30 18.35
CA ASP A 100 -5.43 -8.12 19.34
C ASP A 100 -4.82 -7.94 20.73
N VAL A 101 -5.66 -8.03 21.74
CA VAL A 101 -5.27 -7.96 23.15
C VAL A 101 -5.94 -9.09 23.92
N GLU A 102 -5.15 -9.78 24.72
CA GLU A 102 -5.59 -10.89 25.57
C GLU A 102 -5.07 -10.70 26.98
N GLN A 103 -5.73 -11.31 27.95
CA GLN A 103 -5.33 -11.27 29.36
C GLN A 103 -5.31 -12.67 29.96
N SER A 104 -4.37 -12.93 30.87
CA SER A 104 -4.24 -14.27 31.48
C SER A 104 -5.29 -14.57 32.55
N THR A 105 -5.82 -13.55 33.23
CA THR A 105 -6.82 -13.72 34.30
C THR A 105 -7.64 -12.45 34.52
N MET A 106 -8.90 -12.61 34.91
CA MET A 106 -9.77 -11.50 35.35
C MET A 106 -9.89 -11.40 36.88
N TYR A 107 -9.31 -12.35 37.62
CA TYR A 107 -9.53 -12.45 39.07
C TYR A 107 -8.67 -11.44 39.86
N PRO A 108 -9.24 -10.79 40.88
CA PRO A 108 -8.52 -9.82 41.70
C PRO A 108 -7.40 -10.49 42.50
N TYR A 109 -6.38 -9.70 42.88
CA TYR A 109 -5.22 -10.15 43.66
C TYR A 109 -4.39 -11.27 43.00
N THR A 110 -4.58 -11.50 41.70
CA THR A 110 -3.75 -12.43 40.91
C THR A 110 -2.97 -11.66 39.85
N ALA A 111 -1.79 -12.18 39.49
CA ALA A 111 -0.98 -11.59 38.45
C ALA A 111 -1.69 -11.75 37.09
N ASN A 112 -1.98 -10.61 36.44
CA ASN A 112 -2.56 -10.57 35.11
C ASN A 112 -1.49 -10.19 34.08
N VAL A 113 -1.31 -11.02 33.06
CA VAL A 113 -0.43 -10.74 31.92
C VAL A 113 -1.31 -10.29 30.77
N ILE A 114 -1.06 -9.05 30.29
CA ILE A 114 -1.68 -8.54 29.07
C ILE A 114 -0.76 -8.89 27.89
N SER A 115 -1.26 -9.73 27.00
CA SER A 115 -0.59 -10.14 25.77
C SER A 115 -1.14 -9.34 24.61
N VAL A 116 -0.25 -8.74 23.81
CA VAL A 116 -0.63 -7.93 22.65
C VAL A 116 -0.03 -8.53 21.39
N THR A 117 -0.85 -8.72 20.37
CA THR A 117 -0.42 -9.20 19.05
C THR A 117 -0.59 -8.08 18.04
N LEU A 118 0.52 -7.62 17.46
CA LEU A 118 0.55 -6.56 16.46
C LEU A 118 1.14 -7.07 15.14
N ARG A 119 0.53 -6.64 14.04
CA ARG A 119 1.12 -6.76 12.69
C ARG A 119 0.96 -5.42 11.98
N ALA A 120 2.03 -4.89 11.41
CA ALA A 120 1.99 -3.69 10.58
C ALA A 120 2.01 -4.04 9.10
N ASN A 121 1.45 -3.18 8.24
CA ASN A 121 1.50 -3.36 6.79
C ASN A 121 2.86 -2.99 6.17
N ILE A 122 3.76 -2.40 6.96
CA ILE A 122 5.12 -2.06 6.58
C ILE A 122 6.09 -2.47 7.70
N PRO A 123 7.40 -2.64 7.39
CA PRO A 123 8.41 -2.87 8.42
C PRO A 123 8.45 -1.73 9.45
N LEU A 124 8.41 -2.06 10.74
CA LEU A 124 8.71 -1.12 11.82
C LEU A 124 10.22 -1.17 12.08
N THR A 125 10.88 -0.02 11.98
CA THR A 125 12.33 0.08 12.17
C THR A 125 12.71 0.04 13.66
N PRO A 126 13.98 -0.26 14.03
CA PRO A 126 14.41 -0.33 15.44
C PRO A 126 14.22 0.95 16.28
N GLN A 127 13.90 2.09 15.67
CA GLN A 127 13.61 3.36 16.35
C GLN A 127 12.11 3.67 16.43
N THR A 128 11.25 2.77 15.96
CA THR A 128 9.80 2.92 16.07
C THR A 128 9.38 2.77 17.54
N LEU A 129 8.79 3.82 18.12
CA LEU A 129 8.18 3.79 19.44
C LEU A 129 6.71 3.38 19.32
N ILE A 130 6.35 2.22 19.86
CA ILE A 130 4.95 1.78 19.99
C ILE A 130 4.47 2.18 21.38
N THR A 131 3.40 2.98 21.45
CA THR A 131 2.81 3.41 22.72
C THR A 131 1.48 2.70 22.92
N ILE A 132 1.32 2.03 24.07
CA ILE A 132 0.05 1.52 24.56
C ILE A 132 -0.40 2.43 25.70
N SER A 133 -1.55 3.06 25.56
CA SER A 133 -2.08 4.05 26.51
C SER A 133 -3.46 3.65 27.01
N ASN A 134 -3.97 4.39 28.00
CA ASN A 134 -5.28 4.17 28.63
C ASN A 134 -5.40 2.79 29.31
N LEU A 135 -4.28 2.28 29.86
CA LEU A 135 -4.28 1.16 30.79
C LEU A 135 -4.65 1.67 32.19
N ASP A 136 -5.86 2.21 32.31
CA ASP A 136 -6.36 2.80 33.56
C ASP A 136 -6.60 1.72 34.62
N GLY A 137 -6.45 2.09 35.90
CA GLY A 137 -6.69 1.19 37.02
C GLY A 137 -5.59 0.14 37.27
N THR A 138 -4.51 0.13 36.47
CA THR A 138 -3.31 -0.66 36.79
C THR A 138 -2.48 0.05 37.86
N THR A 139 -1.74 -0.72 38.66
CA THR A 139 -0.70 -0.20 39.58
C THR A 139 0.69 -0.24 38.96
N THR A 140 0.79 -0.59 37.67
CA THR A 140 2.05 -0.71 36.94
C THR A 140 2.56 0.68 36.57
N ASN A 141 3.82 0.97 36.91
CA ASN A 141 4.44 2.24 36.53
C ASN A 141 4.62 2.33 35.00
N THR A 142 4.56 3.56 34.47
CA THR A 142 4.94 3.83 33.08
C THR A 142 6.40 3.44 32.85
N GLY A 143 6.68 2.80 31.72
CA GLY A 143 8.04 2.37 31.37
C GLY A 143 8.15 1.91 29.92
N PHE A 144 9.38 1.65 29.48
CA PHE A 144 9.67 1.09 28.16
C PHE A 144 9.71 -0.44 28.23
N LEU A 145 9.06 -1.09 27.27
CA LEU A 145 9.19 -2.52 27.02
C LEU A 145 10.00 -2.69 25.73
N ALA A 146 11.01 -3.56 25.76
CA ALA A 146 11.70 -3.98 24.55
C ALA A 146 10.93 -5.14 23.90
N LEU A 147 10.77 -5.08 22.58
CA LEU A 147 10.24 -6.17 21.76
C LEU A 147 11.35 -7.18 21.44
#